data_AF-A0A1E7F9T3-F1
#
_entry.id   AF-A0A1E7F9T3-F1
#
_cell.length_a   1.000
_cell.length_b   1.000
_cell.length_c   1.000
_cell.angle_alpha   90.00
_cell.angle_beta   90.00
_cell.angle_gamma   90.00
#
_symmetry.space_group_name_H-M   'P 1'
#
loop_
_entity.id
_entity.type
_entity.pdbx_description
1 polymer ?
#
loop_
_entity_poly.entity_id
_entity_poly.type
_entity_poly.pdbx_seq_one_letter_code
_entity_poly.pdbx_strand_id
1 'polypeptide(L)'
;MVSTDTDTDTTNNKEIDIITDQEQEQILCNAAEKFINTQSGYYSAQNSSIISEDFVFRGPIIGPLNKIDYIEVLDYFQVFQAFPDIKSNAYGFSIDPFNTLKVRFFLKATGTYQYPLGGALGQFATSVTGLPDSRPYIGSTEAWAITFNSIEQMQVKCITAGYVIDNFEQDDDDDSSKSTTNGKGLTFGILNTLGIPFPTTPGNIAIKGIQQITGKFSTGSAALFPKSSSDPEKIPQWWKDQRRGAD
;
A
#
# COMPACT_ATOMS: atom_id res chain seq x y z
N MET A 1 56.15 -45.86 -28.57
CA MET A 1 54.68 -45.86 -28.72
C MET A 1 54.10 -45.08 -27.57
N VAL A 2 53.09 -44.29 -27.91
CA VAL A 2 52.44 -43.19 -27.18
C VAL A 2 52.16 -43.49 -25.70
N SER A 3 52.62 -42.61 -24.81
CA SER A 3 52.09 -42.47 -23.45
C SER A 3 50.95 -41.45 -23.54
N THR A 4 49.75 -41.90 -23.20
CA THR A 4 48.53 -41.10 -23.09
C THR A 4 48.29 -40.84 -21.61
N ASP A 5 48.66 -39.67 -21.12
CA ASP A 5 48.10 -39.12 -19.88
C ASP A 5 47.13 -38.02 -20.28
N THR A 6 45.85 -38.36 -20.26
CA THR A 6 44.73 -37.43 -20.35
C THR A 6 44.46 -36.90 -18.97
N ASP A 7 44.97 -35.71 -18.67
CA ASP A 7 44.62 -34.94 -17.48
C ASP A 7 43.35 -34.12 -17.80
N THR A 8 42.19 -34.66 -17.46
CA THR A 8 40.91 -33.93 -17.51
C THR A 8 40.70 -33.22 -16.19
N ASP A 9 41.28 -32.03 -16.04
CA ASP A 9 40.90 -31.09 -14.99
C ASP A 9 39.61 -30.36 -15.43
N THR A 10 38.47 -31.01 -15.20
CA THR A 10 37.16 -30.35 -15.28
C THR A 10 36.93 -29.56 -13.99
N THR A 11 37.51 -28.37 -13.92
CA THR A 11 37.09 -27.34 -12.96
C THR A 11 35.75 -26.79 -13.43
N ASN A 12 34.67 -27.37 -12.89
CA ASN A 12 33.32 -26.81 -12.91
C ASN A 12 33.32 -25.51 -12.09
N ASN A 13 33.77 -24.41 -12.69
CA ASN A 13 33.48 -23.08 -12.20
C ASN A 13 31.98 -22.84 -12.42
N LYS A 14 31.18 -23.02 -11.36
CA LYS A 14 29.87 -22.38 -11.31
C LYS A 14 30.11 -20.88 -11.42
N GLU A 15 29.87 -20.31 -12.60
CA GLU A 15 29.66 -18.88 -12.74
C GLU A 15 28.58 -18.50 -11.73
N ILE A 16 28.99 -17.73 -10.73
CA ILE A 16 28.04 -17.02 -9.88
C ILE A 16 27.58 -15.86 -10.74
N ASP A 17 26.36 -15.93 -11.26
CA ASP A 17 25.76 -14.83 -12.01
C ASP A 17 25.74 -13.59 -11.11
N ILE A 18 26.62 -12.62 -11.40
CA ILE A 18 26.66 -11.34 -10.72
C ILE A 18 25.57 -10.47 -11.34
N ILE A 19 24.49 -10.23 -10.59
CA ILE A 19 23.44 -9.28 -10.99
C ILE A 19 24.05 -7.87 -10.99
N THR A 20 23.90 -7.16 -12.09
CA THR A 20 24.33 -5.75 -12.18
C THR A 20 23.34 -4.82 -11.47
N ASP A 21 23.79 -3.64 -11.05
CA ASP A 21 22.91 -2.65 -10.40
C ASP A 21 21.68 -2.28 -11.26
N GLN A 22 21.87 -2.18 -12.58
CA GLN A 22 20.80 -1.90 -13.54
C GLN A 22 19.79 -3.04 -13.64
N GLU A 23 20.25 -4.28 -13.66
CA GLU A 23 19.36 -5.45 -13.66
C GLU A 23 18.59 -5.55 -12.35
N GLN A 24 19.25 -5.29 -11.21
CA GLN A 24 18.60 -5.28 -9.91
C GLN A 24 17.49 -4.23 -9.84
N GLU A 25 17.76 -3.01 -10.32
CA GLU A 25 16.78 -1.93 -10.41
C GLU A 25 15.56 -2.36 -11.23
N GLN A 26 15.79 -2.92 -12.42
CA GLN A 26 14.70 -3.37 -13.28
C GLN A 26 13.87 -4.48 -12.62
N ILE A 27 14.51 -5.45 -11.95
CA ILE A 27 13.83 -6.53 -11.23
C ILE A 27 12.92 -5.96 -10.14
N LEU A 28 13.43 -5.06 -9.31
CA LEU A 28 12.71 -4.48 -8.20
C LEU A 28 11.57 -3.56 -8.65
N CYS A 29 11.80 -2.70 -9.65
CA CYS A 29 10.76 -1.83 -10.20
C CYS A 29 9.62 -2.66 -10.82
N ASN A 30 9.94 -3.70 -11.59
CA ASN A 30 8.94 -4.62 -12.16
C ASN A 30 8.16 -5.34 -11.06
N ALA A 31 8.84 -5.76 -9.99
CA ALA A 31 8.18 -6.40 -8.86
C ALA A 31 7.25 -5.45 -8.09
N ALA A 32 7.64 -4.19 -7.91
CA ALA A 32 6.82 -3.17 -7.26
C ALA A 32 5.57 -2.84 -8.10
N GLU A 33 5.73 -2.70 -9.42
CA GLU A 33 4.62 -2.48 -10.35
C GLU A 33 3.66 -3.67 -10.37
N LYS A 34 4.19 -4.89 -10.47
CA LYS A 34 3.37 -6.11 -10.38
C LYS A 34 2.61 -6.19 -9.07
N PHE A 35 3.29 -5.92 -7.95
CA PHE A 35 2.69 -5.94 -6.62
C PHE A 35 1.49 -5.01 -6.53
N ILE A 36 1.70 -3.72 -6.85
CA ILE A 36 0.67 -2.70 -6.65
C ILE A 36 -0.57 -3.00 -7.50
N ASN A 37 -0.37 -3.49 -8.72
CA ASN A 37 -1.44 -3.73 -9.69
C ASN A 37 -2.17 -5.07 -9.52
N THR A 38 -1.53 -6.09 -8.95
CA THR A 38 -2.08 -7.46 -9.00
C THR A 38 -2.07 -8.22 -7.68
N GLN A 39 -1.39 -7.71 -6.63
CA GLN A 39 -1.18 -8.47 -5.39
C GLN A 39 -1.33 -7.64 -4.10
N SER A 40 -1.69 -6.36 -4.20
CA SER A 40 -1.61 -5.40 -3.09
C SER A 40 -2.72 -5.54 -2.03
N GLY A 41 -3.85 -6.14 -2.41
CA GLY A 41 -5.06 -6.17 -1.57
C GLY A 41 -5.89 -4.91 -1.61
N TYR A 42 -5.33 -3.79 -2.10
CA TYR A 42 -6.02 -2.51 -2.18
C TYR A 42 -6.61 -2.26 -3.58
N TYR A 43 -5.80 -2.50 -4.62
CA TYR A 43 -6.20 -2.36 -6.04
C TYR A 43 -6.53 -3.71 -6.70
N SER A 44 -6.35 -4.80 -5.98
CA SER A 44 -6.54 -6.17 -6.45
C SER A 44 -6.75 -7.10 -5.26
N ALA A 45 -7.04 -8.37 -5.50
CA ALA A 45 -6.94 -9.39 -4.45
C ALA A 45 -5.52 -9.42 -3.84
N GLN A 46 -5.45 -9.65 -2.53
CA GLN A 46 -4.17 -9.73 -1.81
C GLN A 46 -3.50 -11.09 -2.04
N ASN A 47 -2.16 -11.10 -2.06
CA ASN A 47 -1.38 -12.33 -1.98
C ASN A 47 -0.47 -12.29 -0.75
N SER A 48 -0.83 -13.01 0.31
CA SER A 48 -0.09 -12.95 1.59
C SER A 48 1.29 -13.61 1.52
N SER A 49 1.55 -14.47 0.52
CA SER A 49 2.83 -15.19 0.37
C SER A 49 4.00 -14.28 -0.04
N ILE A 50 3.68 -13.14 -0.66
CA ILE A 50 4.67 -12.15 -1.11
C ILE A 50 4.86 -11.01 -0.09
N ILE A 51 4.12 -11.02 1.02
CA ILE A 51 4.28 -10.06 2.12
C ILE A 51 5.17 -10.72 3.17
N SER A 52 6.26 -10.07 3.56
CA SER A 52 7.21 -10.64 4.51
C SER A 52 6.61 -10.79 5.91
N GLU A 53 7.06 -11.78 6.68
CA GLU A 53 6.60 -11.98 8.06
C GLU A 53 6.95 -10.80 8.97
N ASP A 54 8.04 -10.07 8.67
CA ASP A 54 8.44 -8.86 9.38
C ASP A 54 7.91 -7.56 8.71
N PHE A 55 6.81 -7.65 7.97
CA PHE A 55 6.25 -6.52 7.23
C PHE A 55 5.77 -5.37 8.11
N VAL A 56 5.94 -4.13 7.61
CA VAL A 56 5.31 -2.92 8.18
C VAL A 56 4.65 -2.03 7.11
N PHE A 57 3.39 -1.68 7.32
CA PHE A 57 2.70 -0.60 6.59
C PHE A 57 2.71 0.71 7.39
N ARG A 58 2.99 1.84 6.73
CA ARG A 58 2.87 3.18 7.30
C ARG A 58 2.36 4.21 6.29
N GLY A 59 1.16 4.73 6.52
CA GLY A 59 0.68 5.97 5.88
C GLY A 59 0.66 7.16 6.85
N PRO A 60 0.13 8.32 6.43
CA PRO A 60 0.13 9.53 7.26
C PRO A 60 -0.71 9.40 8.54
N ILE A 61 -1.83 8.69 8.45
CA ILE A 61 -2.83 8.56 9.53
C ILE A 61 -2.91 7.13 10.07
N ILE A 62 -2.45 6.14 9.30
CA ILE A 62 -2.53 4.72 9.63
C ILE A 62 -1.12 4.15 9.73
N GLY A 63 -0.90 3.29 10.72
CA GLY A 63 0.34 2.59 10.96
C GLY A 63 1.13 3.09 12.17
N PRO A 64 2.23 2.41 12.50
CA PRO A 64 2.71 1.20 11.84
C PRO A 64 1.73 0.03 12.03
N LEU A 65 1.46 -0.72 10.97
CA LEU A 65 0.72 -1.98 11.00
C LEU A 65 1.66 -3.13 10.63
N ASN A 66 1.61 -4.23 11.38
CA ASN A 66 2.26 -5.48 10.99
C ASN A 66 1.46 -6.20 9.88
N LYS A 67 1.99 -7.32 9.37
CA LYS A 67 1.36 -8.12 8.31
C LYS A 67 -0.10 -8.47 8.59
N ILE A 68 -0.39 -8.98 9.79
CA ILE A 68 -1.72 -9.47 10.17
C ILE A 68 -2.71 -8.30 10.21
N ASP A 69 -2.38 -7.25 10.98
CA ASP A 69 -3.26 -6.10 11.14
C ASP A 69 -3.45 -5.36 9.80
N TYR A 70 -2.45 -5.34 8.91
CA TYR A 70 -2.58 -4.78 7.56
C TYR A 70 -3.56 -5.56 6.69
N ILE A 71 -3.48 -6.89 6.67
CA ILE A 71 -4.41 -7.73 5.91
C ILE A 71 -5.83 -7.57 6.45
N GLU A 72 -6.01 -7.56 7.78
CA GLU A 72 -7.33 -7.33 8.38
C GLU A 72 -7.91 -5.96 8.01
N VAL A 73 -7.09 -4.91 7.91
CA VAL A 73 -7.52 -3.58 7.46
C VAL A 73 -7.97 -3.61 5.99
N LEU A 74 -7.26 -4.31 5.12
CA LEU A 74 -7.65 -4.47 3.71
C LEU A 74 -8.97 -5.24 3.57
N ASP A 75 -9.09 -6.36 4.29
CA ASP A 75 -10.28 -7.20 4.32
C ASP A 75 -11.49 -6.48 4.93
N TYR A 76 -11.25 -5.54 5.85
CA TYR A 76 -12.29 -4.69 6.42
C TYR A 76 -12.85 -3.72 5.38
N PHE A 77 -12.00 -2.99 4.63
CA PHE A 77 -12.47 -1.96 3.71
C PHE A 77 -12.98 -2.49 2.37
N GLN A 78 -12.45 -3.63 1.89
CA GLN A 78 -12.84 -4.27 0.64
C GLN A 78 -12.82 -3.33 -0.57
N VAL A 79 -11.83 -2.43 -0.65
CA VAL A 79 -11.79 -1.35 -1.65
C VAL A 79 -11.87 -1.86 -3.09
N PHE A 80 -11.04 -2.85 -3.47
CA PHE A 80 -11.07 -3.40 -4.83
C PHE A 80 -12.38 -4.14 -5.16
N GLN A 81 -13.17 -4.54 -4.16
CA GLN A 81 -14.49 -5.12 -4.38
C GLN A 81 -15.53 -4.02 -4.56
N ALA A 82 -15.45 -2.94 -3.76
CA ALA A 82 -16.30 -1.76 -3.90
C ALA A 82 -16.11 -1.04 -5.25
N PHE A 83 -14.89 -1.08 -5.77
CA PHE A 83 -14.46 -0.52 -7.06
C PHE A 83 -13.80 -1.63 -7.92
N PRO A 84 -14.58 -2.51 -8.57
CA PRO A 84 -14.04 -3.65 -9.34
C PRO A 84 -13.12 -3.26 -10.51
N ASP A 85 -13.28 -2.04 -11.01
CA ASP A 85 -12.50 -1.43 -12.09
C ASP A 85 -11.39 -0.51 -11.57
N ILE A 86 -11.10 -0.53 -10.26
CA ILE A 86 -10.06 0.33 -9.69
C ILE A 86 -8.70 0.02 -10.31
N LYS A 87 -7.99 1.08 -10.67
CA LYS A 87 -6.62 1.02 -11.19
C LYS A 87 -5.77 1.96 -10.36
N SER A 88 -4.55 1.51 -10.04
CA SER A 88 -3.55 2.35 -9.37
C SER A 88 -3.10 3.50 -10.28
N ASN A 89 -2.99 3.23 -11.59
CA ASN A 89 -2.29 4.06 -12.57
C ASN A 89 -0.91 4.49 -12.06
N ALA A 90 -0.17 3.55 -11.46
CA ALA A 90 1.15 3.83 -10.90
C ALA A 90 2.18 4.10 -11.99
N TYR A 91 3.09 5.05 -11.76
CA TYR A 91 4.12 5.46 -12.70
C TYR A 91 5.38 5.98 -11.98
N GLY A 92 6.46 6.18 -12.74
CA GLY A 92 7.70 6.79 -12.21
C GLY A 92 8.42 5.90 -11.19
N PHE A 93 8.42 4.59 -11.41
CA PHE A 93 9.15 3.65 -10.55
C PHE A 93 10.65 3.88 -10.62
N SER A 94 11.29 4.10 -9.47
CA SER A 94 12.74 4.29 -9.36
C SER A 94 13.27 3.71 -8.04
N ILE A 95 14.53 3.28 -8.05
CA ILE A 95 15.21 2.84 -6.82
C ILE A 95 15.58 4.02 -5.92
N ASP A 96 15.50 3.80 -4.60
CA ASP A 96 16.06 4.71 -3.60
C ASP A 96 17.59 4.69 -3.68
N PRO A 97 18.25 5.85 -3.89
CA PRO A 97 19.71 5.90 -3.94
C PRO A 97 20.40 5.51 -2.61
N PHE A 98 19.67 5.51 -1.49
CA PHE A 98 20.21 5.16 -0.17
C PHE A 98 19.71 3.80 0.35
N ASN A 99 18.72 3.19 -0.29
CA ASN A 99 18.21 1.87 0.07
C ASN A 99 17.86 1.10 -1.21
N THR A 100 18.84 0.36 -1.72
CA THR A 100 18.74 -0.33 -3.01
C THR A 100 17.67 -1.42 -3.11
N LEU A 101 16.98 -1.74 -2.01
CA LEU A 101 15.82 -2.64 -1.97
C LEU A 101 14.48 -1.90 -1.92
N LYS A 102 14.50 -0.56 -1.98
CA LYS A 102 13.31 0.28 -1.92
C LYS A 102 13.04 0.94 -3.26
N VAL A 103 11.83 0.75 -3.76
CA VAL A 103 11.29 1.40 -4.96
C VAL A 103 10.36 2.53 -4.52
N ARG A 104 10.53 3.72 -5.10
CA ARG A 104 9.59 4.84 -5.03
C ARG A 104 8.82 4.97 -6.33
N PHE A 105 7.58 5.42 -6.24
CA PHE A 105 6.73 5.65 -7.40
C PHE A 105 5.58 6.58 -7.03
N PHE A 106 4.87 7.03 -8.05
CA PHE A 106 3.67 7.85 -7.91
C PHE A 106 2.43 7.10 -8.37
N LEU A 107 1.36 7.45 -7.69
CA LEU A 107 -0.01 7.02 -7.77
C LEU A 107 -1.05 7.98 -8.33
N LYS A 108 -1.94 7.66 -9.28
CA LYS A 108 -3.20 8.42 -9.41
C LYS A 108 -4.37 7.48 -9.67
N ALA A 109 -4.92 6.95 -8.59
CA ALA A 109 -5.91 5.89 -8.70
C ALA A 109 -7.23 6.37 -9.31
N THR A 110 -7.86 5.51 -10.11
CA THR A 110 -9.18 5.76 -10.71
C THR A 110 -10.07 4.55 -10.55
N GLY A 111 -11.39 4.74 -10.47
CA GLY A 111 -12.36 3.63 -10.48
C GLY A 111 -13.80 4.12 -10.43
N THR A 112 -14.75 3.18 -10.36
CA THR A 112 -16.19 3.46 -10.31
C THR A 112 -16.81 2.81 -9.08
N TYR A 113 -17.58 3.56 -8.29
CA TYR A 113 -18.21 3.03 -7.07
C TYR A 113 -19.41 2.14 -7.41
N GLN A 114 -19.22 0.82 -7.37
CA GLN A 114 -20.20 -0.17 -7.86
C GLN A 114 -20.77 -1.05 -6.75
N TYR A 115 -20.00 -1.30 -5.68
CA TYR A 115 -20.43 -2.10 -4.54
C TYR A 115 -20.13 -1.39 -3.22
N PRO A 116 -20.86 -1.67 -2.13
CA PRO A 116 -20.58 -1.04 -0.84
C PRO A 116 -19.16 -1.35 -0.37
N LEU A 117 -18.55 -0.40 0.35
CA LEU A 117 -17.35 -0.69 1.13
C LEU A 117 -17.66 -1.77 2.18
N GLY A 118 -16.61 -2.48 2.61
CA GLY A 118 -16.72 -3.49 3.66
C GLY A 118 -16.87 -2.90 5.08
N GLY A 119 -17.13 -3.80 6.02
CA GLY A 119 -17.17 -3.50 7.45
C GLY A 119 -18.31 -2.58 7.88
N ALA A 120 -18.33 -2.25 9.18
CA ALA A 120 -19.34 -1.34 9.74
C ALA A 120 -19.23 0.08 9.15
N LEU A 121 -18.04 0.55 8.77
CA LEU A 121 -17.89 1.85 8.12
C LEU A 121 -18.56 1.89 6.75
N GLY A 122 -18.48 0.81 5.96
CA GLY A 122 -19.18 0.72 4.67
C GLY A 122 -20.69 0.63 4.81
N GLN A 123 -21.19 -0.03 5.85
CA GLN A 123 -22.62 -0.02 6.20
C GLN A 123 -23.09 1.37 6.61
N PHE A 124 -22.31 2.06 7.44
CA PHE A 124 -22.57 3.46 7.81
C PHE A 124 -22.53 4.39 6.60
N ALA A 125 -21.53 4.23 5.72
CA ALA A 125 -21.44 4.97 4.47
C ALA A 125 -22.73 4.83 3.66
N THR A 126 -23.14 3.58 3.42
CA THR A 126 -24.37 3.27 2.67
C THR A 126 -25.62 3.87 3.31
N SER A 127 -25.72 3.91 4.64
CA SER A 127 -26.89 4.46 5.33
C SER A 127 -27.00 5.99 5.25
N VAL A 128 -25.87 6.70 5.11
CA VAL A 128 -25.84 8.18 5.04
C VAL A 128 -25.73 8.70 3.61
N THR A 129 -25.12 7.96 2.69
CA THR A 129 -24.89 8.38 1.29
C THR A 129 -25.81 7.70 0.29
N GLY A 130 -26.52 6.65 0.71
CA GLY A 130 -27.26 5.76 -0.19
C GLY A 130 -26.41 4.61 -0.75
N LEU A 131 -27.06 3.76 -1.56
CA LEU A 131 -26.42 2.64 -2.26
C LEU A 131 -25.38 3.13 -3.28
N PRO A 132 -24.43 2.27 -3.70
CA PRO A 132 -23.52 2.57 -4.80
C PRO A 132 -24.26 3.07 -6.04
N ASP A 133 -23.74 4.16 -6.63
CA ASP A 133 -24.42 4.95 -7.65
C ASP A 133 -23.58 5.16 -8.92
N SER A 134 -22.50 4.38 -9.08
CA SER A 134 -21.57 4.47 -10.22
C SER A 134 -20.86 5.81 -10.37
N ARG A 135 -20.77 6.62 -9.31
CA ARG A 135 -19.96 7.84 -9.35
C ARG A 135 -18.48 7.51 -9.59
N PRO A 136 -17.75 8.35 -10.36
CA PRO A 136 -16.33 8.17 -10.58
C PRO A 136 -15.54 8.48 -9.31
N TYR A 137 -14.44 7.77 -9.13
CA TYR A 137 -13.37 8.06 -8.18
C TYR A 137 -12.11 8.45 -8.95
N ILE A 138 -11.57 9.62 -8.64
CA ILE A 138 -10.29 10.12 -9.17
C ILE A 138 -9.45 10.55 -7.97
N GLY A 139 -8.44 9.75 -7.64
CA GLY A 139 -7.49 9.99 -6.55
C GLY A 139 -6.73 11.30 -6.71
N SER A 140 -6.30 11.90 -5.59
CA SER A 140 -5.18 12.86 -5.65
C SER A 140 -3.90 12.09 -5.99
N THR A 141 -2.90 12.74 -6.58
CA THR A 141 -1.62 12.08 -6.81
C THR A 141 -0.90 11.79 -5.49
N GLU A 142 -0.49 10.54 -5.31
CA GLU A 142 0.14 10.02 -4.08
C GLU A 142 1.57 9.54 -4.33
N ALA A 143 2.48 9.83 -3.41
CA ALA A 143 3.80 9.21 -3.36
C ALA A 143 3.75 7.92 -2.53
N TRP A 144 4.34 6.87 -3.10
CA TRP A 144 4.42 5.54 -2.50
C TRP A 144 5.85 5.02 -2.51
N ALA A 145 6.15 4.13 -1.58
CA ALA A 145 7.36 3.33 -1.64
C ALA A 145 7.11 1.90 -1.14
N ILE A 146 7.77 0.95 -1.80
CA ILE A 146 7.80 -0.47 -1.44
C ILE A 146 9.25 -0.84 -1.14
N THR A 147 9.51 -1.44 0.01
CA THR A 147 10.82 -2.01 0.35
C THR A 147 10.72 -3.53 0.36
N PHE A 148 11.60 -4.20 -0.36
CA PHE A 148 11.72 -5.65 -0.38
C PHE A 148 12.70 -6.14 0.71
N ASN A 149 12.56 -7.39 1.14
CA ASN A 149 13.45 -7.97 2.14
C ASN A 149 14.84 -8.34 1.58
N SER A 150 14.88 -8.98 0.41
CA SER A 150 16.10 -9.29 -0.35
C SER A 150 15.75 -9.62 -1.81
N ILE A 151 16.76 -9.67 -2.68
CA ILE A 151 16.60 -10.04 -4.10
C ILE A 151 16.26 -11.53 -4.28
N GLU A 152 16.68 -12.38 -3.34
CA GLU A 152 16.41 -13.81 -3.41
C GLU A 152 15.00 -14.15 -2.93
N GLN A 153 14.50 -13.44 -1.91
CA GLN A 153 13.17 -13.70 -1.33
C GLN A 153 12.05 -12.90 -2.01
N MET A 154 12.35 -11.67 -2.46
CA MET A 154 11.41 -10.78 -3.15
C MET A 154 10.05 -10.61 -2.46
N GLN A 155 10.04 -10.57 -1.13
CA GLN A 155 8.84 -10.26 -0.37
C GLN A 155 8.82 -8.79 0.02
N VAL A 156 7.63 -8.19 -0.01
CA VAL A 156 7.38 -6.84 0.45
C VAL A 156 7.54 -6.80 1.98
N LYS A 157 8.55 -6.07 2.43
CA LYS A 157 8.89 -5.85 3.84
C LYS A 157 8.34 -4.53 4.38
N CYS A 158 8.18 -3.52 3.54
CA CYS A 158 7.59 -2.27 3.98
C CYS A 158 6.79 -1.61 2.86
N ILE A 159 5.64 -1.04 3.22
CA ILE A 159 4.89 -0.11 2.38
C ILE A 159 4.79 1.22 3.11
N THR A 160 5.23 2.28 2.45
CA THR A 160 4.84 3.65 2.82
C THR A 160 3.94 4.19 1.73
N ALA A 161 2.72 4.59 2.09
CA ALA A 161 1.66 4.91 1.13
C ALA A 161 0.81 6.08 1.64
N GLY A 162 0.03 6.73 0.77
CA GLY A 162 -0.97 7.69 1.24
C GLY A 162 -0.52 9.15 1.29
N TYR A 163 0.71 9.47 0.85
CA TYR A 163 1.23 10.84 0.93
C TYR A 163 0.83 11.61 -0.33
N VAL A 164 -0.21 12.42 -0.23
CA VAL A 164 -0.65 13.30 -1.32
C VAL A 164 0.45 14.32 -1.61
N ILE A 165 0.90 14.37 -2.86
CA ILE A 165 1.96 15.29 -3.31
C ILE A 165 1.41 16.55 -3.97
N ASP A 166 0.18 16.51 -4.46
CA ASP A 166 -0.55 17.64 -4.98
C ASP A 166 -2.01 17.56 -4.52
N ASN A 167 -2.38 18.45 -3.60
CA ASN A 167 -3.73 18.53 -3.05
C ASN A 167 -4.60 19.58 -3.75
N PHE A 168 -4.08 20.24 -4.78
CA PHE A 168 -4.78 21.25 -5.57
C PHE A 168 -5.41 20.66 -6.84
N GLU A 169 -5.12 19.41 -7.19
CA GLU A 169 -5.68 18.71 -8.36
C GLU A 169 -7.23 18.62 -8.38
N GLN A 170 -7.89 18.94 -7.27
CA GLN A 170 -9.35 19.11 -7.25
C GLN A 170 -9.81 20.36 -7.99
N ASP A 171 -8.94 21.34 -8.20
CA ASP A 171 -9.21 22.63 -8.81
C ASP A 171 -8.73 22.68 -10.27
N ASP A 172 -8.23 21.56 -10.81
CA ASP A 172 -7.85 21.44 -12.22
C ASP A 172 -9.04 21.76 -13.15
N ASP A 173 -8.71 22.39 -14.28
CA ASP A 173 -9.66 22.79 -15.33
C ASP A 173 -10.17 21.59 -16.16
N ASP A 174 -9.41 20.49 -16.20
CA ASP A 174 -9.80 19.28 -16.90
C ASP A 174 -10.63 18.37 -15.98
N ASP A 175 -11.94 18.39 -16.19
CA ASP A 175 -12.91 17.55 -15.46
C ASP A 175 -12.55 16.05 -15.49
N SER A 176 -11.80 15.58 -16.50
CA SER A 176 -11.41 14.17 -16.61
C SER A 176 -10.22 13.79 -15.71
N SER A 177 -9.43 14.75 -15.23
CA SER A 177 -8.30 14.53 -14.32
C SER A 177 -8.51 15.12 -12.91
N LYS A 178 -9.55 15.92 -12.74
CA LYS A 178 -9.92 16.59 -11.50
C LYS A 178 -10.15 15.60 -10.36
N SER A 179 -9.41 15.74 -9.26
CA SER A 179 -9.53 14.82 -8.13
C SER A 179 -10.86 14.96 -7.39
N THR A 180 -11.48 13.84 -7.02
CA THR A 180 -12.71 13.76 -6.22
C THR A 180 -12.46 13.69 -4.71
N THR A 181 -11.19 13.68 -4.30
CA THR A 181 -10.78 13.32 -2.93
C THR A 181 -10.63 14.50 -1.98
N ASN A 182 -10.66 15.73 -2.52
CA ASN A 182 -10.38 16.96 -1.76
C ASN A 182 -9.04 16.85 -1.00
N GLY A 183 -7.97 16.53 -1.74
CA GLY A 183 -6.60 16.47 -1.25
C GLY A 183 -6.30 15.31 -0.28
N LYS A 184 -7.10 14.25 -0.29
CA LYS A 184 -6.96 13.10 0.62
C LYS A 184 -6.50 11.85 -0.12
N GLY A 185 -5.52 11.16 0.45
CA GLY A 185 -5.01 9.89 -0.07
C GLY A 185 -5.78 8.66 0.45
N LEU A 186 -5.52 7.51 -0.16
CA LEU A 186 -6.04 6.20 0.23
C LEU A 186 -7.57 6.23 0.54
N THR A 187 -8.00 5.43 1.51
CA THR A 187 -9.41 5.22 1.85
C THR A 187 -10.09 6.50 2.30
N PHE A 188 -9.36 7.47 2.84
CA PHE A 188 -9.96 8.76 3.21
C PHE A 188 -10.34 9.60 1.99
N GLY A 189 -9.60 9.50 0.88
CA GLY A 189 -9.99 10.08 -0.40
C GLY A 189 -11.25 9.44 -0.98
N ILE A 190 -11.37 8.12 -0.85
CA ILE A 190 -12.59 7.38 -1.22
C ILE A 190 -13.76 7.86 -0.37
N LEU A 191 -13.65 7.87 0.96
CA LEU A 191 -14.73 8.33 1.85
C LEU A 191 -15.18 9.76 1.50
N ASN A 192 -14.25 10.67 1.21
CA ASN A 192 -14.58 12.01 0.75
C ASN A 192 -15.35 12.01 -0.57
N THR A 193 -14.94 11.20 -1.54
CA THR A 193 -15.63 11.00 -2.83
C THR A 193 -17.07 10.50 -2.63
N LEU A 194 -17.28 9.65 -1.61
CA LEU A 194 -18.61 9.16 -1.25
C LEU A 194 -19.47 10.23 -0.55
N GLY A 195 -18.88 11.35 -0.10
CA GLY A 195 -19.57 12.40 0.64
C GLY A 195 -19.49 12.24 2.16
N ILE A 196 -18.55 11.43 2.65
CA ILE A 196 -18.33 11.20 4.08
C ILE A 196 -17.13 12.04 4.51
N PRO A 197 -17.35 13.18 5.17
CA PRO A 197 -16.25 14.02 5.63
C PRO A 197 -15.50 13.29 6.74
N PHE A 198 -14.21 13.07 6.54
CA PHE A 198 -13.32 12.56 7.56
C PHE A 198 -12.17 13.55 7.77
N PRO A 199 -11.85 13.94 9.02
CA PRO A 199 -10.64 14.72 9.28
C PRO A 199 -9.42 13.86 8.93
N THR A 200 -8.48 14.44 8.18
CA THR A 200 -7.27 13.73 7.71
C THR A 200 -5.95 14.45 8.03
N THR A 201 -5.99 15.60 8.70
CA THR A 201 -4.77 16.34 9.03
C THR A 201 -3.97 15.58 10.11
N PRO A 202 -2.71 15.17 9.84
CA PRO A 202 -1.85 14.61 10.86
C PRO A 202 -1.74 15.55 12.07
N GLY A 203 -1.68 14.99 13.27
CA GLY A 203 -1.66 15.77 14.52
C GLY A 203 -3.02 16.29 14.99
N ASN A 204 -4.11 16.13 14.21
CA ASN A 204 -5.44 16.60 14.60
C ASN A 204 -5.98 15.85 15.83
N ILE A 205 -6.34 16.60 16.87
CA ILE A 205 -6.80 16.08 18.17
C ILE A 205 -8.04 15.19 18.04
N ALA A 206 -8.97 15.51 17.13
CA ALA A 206 -10.17 14.71 16.91
C ALA A 206 -9.83 13.33 16.31
N ILE A 207 -8.87 13.27 15.38
CA ILE A 207 -8.39 12.01 14.80
C ILE A 207 -7.69 11.18 15.88
N LYS A 208 -6.82 11.81 16.68
CA LYS A 208 -6.14 11.10 17.79
C LYS A 208 -7.16 10.54 18.79
N GLY A 209 -8.21 11.29 19.10
CA GLY A 209 -9.31 10.84 19.96
C GLY A 209 -10.05 9.62 19.39
N ILE A 210 -10.43 9.67 18.10
CA ILE A 210 -11.07 8.53 17.42
C ILE A 210 -10.14 7.32 17.42
N GLN A 211 -8.85 7.50 17.11
CA GLN A 211 -7.87 6.42 17.03
C GLN A 211 -7.53 5.79 18.39
N GLN A 212 -7.52 6.58 19.47
CA GLN A 212 -7.34 6.05 20.82
C GLN A 212 -8.53 5.20 21.28
N ILE A 213 -9.74 5.54 20.83
CA ILE A 213 -10.95 4.76 21.10
C ILE A 213 -10.98 3.51 20.22
N THR A 214 -10.69 3.62 18.93
CA THR A 214 -10.71 2.47 18.02
C THR A 214 -9.60 1.48 18.34
N GLY A 215 -8.37 1.93 18.61
CA GLY A 215 -7.26 1.06 18.99
C GLY A 215 -7.50 0.20 20.25
N LYS A 216 -8.47 0.56 21.11
CA LYS A 216 -8.84 -0.22 22.30
C LYS A 216 -10.02 -1.17 22.09
N PHE A 217 -10.79 -1.01 21.00
CA PHE A 217 -12.05 -1.73 20.77
C PHE A 217 -12.21 -2.28 19.34
N SER A 218 -11.18 -2.23 18.49
CA SER A 218 -11.27 -2.50 17.04
C SER A 218 -11.06 -3.96 16.61
N THR A 219 -11.42 -4.96 17.40
CA THR A 219 -11.29 -6.36 16.97
C THR A 219 -12.57 -6.86 16.29
N GLY A 220 -12.46 -7.25 15.02
CA GLY A 220 -13.52 -7.92 14.26
C GLY A 220 -14.39 -6.99 13.39
N SER A 221 -15.24 -7.59 12.55
CA SER A 221 -16.07 -6.92 11.55
C SER A 221 -17.14 -5.97 12.13
N ALA A 222 -17.44 -6.09 13.42
CA ALA A 222 -18.37 -5.22 14.14
C ALA A 222 -17.75 -3.89 14.61
N ALA A 223 -16.42 -3.74 14.55
CA ALA A 223 -15.76 -2.50 14.89
C ALA A 223 -16.11 -1.40 13.88
N LEU A 224 -16.43 -0.20 14.38
CA LEU A 224 -16.76 0.95 13.51
C LEU A 224 -15.57 1.40 12.65
N PHE A 225 -14.36 1.16 13.12
CA PHE A 225 -13.12 1.40 12.36
C PHE A 225 -12.16 0.25 12.58
N PRO A 226 -11.36 -0.11 11.57
CA PRO A 226 -10.30 -1.09 11.75
C PRO A 226 -9.15 -0.47 12.55
N LYS A 227 -8.17 -1.30 12.91
CA LYS A 227 -7.04 -0.90 13.73
C LYS A 227 -6.21 0.19 13.03
N SER A 228 -5.89 1.27 13.75
CA SER A 228 -5.08 2.37 13.21
C SER A 228 -3.56 2.16 13.38
N SER A 229 -3.13 1.30 14.30
CA SER A 229 -1.74 0.91 14.50
C SER A 229 -1.66 -0.42 15.26
N SER A 230 -0.68 -1.27 14.97
CA SER A 230 -0.48 -2.53 15.70
C SER A 230 0.00 -2.32 17.12
N ASP A 231 -0.17 -3.36 17.95
CA ASP A 231 0.33 -3.37 19.33
C ASP A 231 1.86 -3.21 19.30
N PRO A 232 2.47 -2.38 20.18
CA PRO A 232 3.90 -2.12 20.15
C PRO A 232 4.79 -3.37 20.12
N GLU A 233 4.39 -4.39 20.88
CA GLU A 233 5.12 -5.66 21.02
C GLU A 233 5.06 -6.53 19.75
N LYS A 234 4.07 -6.28 18.87
CA LYS A 234 3.87 -6.99 17.61
C LYS A 234 4.49 -6.26 16.41
N ILE A 235 5.09 -5.10 16.63
CA ILE A 235 5.83 -4.38 15.59
C ILE A 235 7.24 -4.99 15.47
N PRO A 236 7.68 -5.34 14.25
CA PRO A 236 9.02 -5.87 14.02
C PRO A 236 10.12 -4.94 14.56
N GLN A 237 11.15 -5.53 15.20
CA GLN A 237 12.21 -4.78 15.87
C GLN A 237 13.03 -3.85 14.94
N TRP A 238 13.04 -4.12 13.64
CA TRP A 238 13.75 -3.29 12.67
C TRP A 238 13.07 -1.93 12.46
N TRP A 239 11.75 -1.82 12.71
CA TRP A 239 11.02 -0.56 12.60
C TRP A 239 11.29 0.30 13.83
N LYS A 240 11.89 1.48 13.63
CA LYS A 240 12.35 2.35 14.73
C LYS A 240 11.44 3.54 15.02
N ASP A 241 10.57 3.93 14.08
CA ASP A 241 9.67 5.06 14.25
C ASP A 241 8.59 4.73 15.31
N GLN A 242 8.46 5.60 16.30
CA GLN A 242 7.56 5.43 17.44
C GLN A 242 6.19 6.09 17.23
N ARG A 243 6.01 6.88 16.16
CA ARG A 243 4.73 7.53 15.83
C ARG A 243 3.68 6.48 15.50
N ARG A 244 2.44 6.72 15.93
CA ARG A 244 1.30 5.80 15.77
C ARG A 244 0.08 6.54 15.27
N GLY A 245 -0.65 5.93 14.34
CA GLY A 245 -1.83 6.55 13.75
C GLY A 245 -1.48 7.91 13.16
N ALA A 246 -2.19 8.95 13.58
CA ALA A 246 -1.99 10.33 13.14
C ALA A 246 -0.94 11.12 13.96
N ASP A 247 -0.13 10.46 14.81
CA ASP A 247 1.01 11.09 15.49
C ASP A 247 2.14 11.50 14.55
#